data_AF-A0A964ELR0-F1
#
_entry.id   AF-A0A964ELR0-F1
#
_cell.length_a   1.000
_cell.length_b   1.000
_cell.length_c   1.000
_cell.angle_alpha   90.00
_cell.angle_beta   90.00
_cell.angle_gamma   90.00
#
_symmetry.space_group_name_H-M   'P 1'
#
loop_
_entity.id
_entity.type
_entity.pdbx_description
1 polymer ?
#
loop_
_entity_poly.entity_id
_entity_poly.type
_entity_poly.pdbx_seq_one_letter_code
_entity_poly.pdbx_strand_id
1 'polypeptide(L)'
;MNRLNRILPYIWMAAWVWVASCASAPQDNEQYEGEETEATAEEYVTEEQAMAMEESEAAEPESVTRAWEAVEAPGSPTAELFIRRGLEKAEDFAGYVNLAADASLDPEIRKQAGIAAHDLFSQGARIKGITLRNGGSDEMTVADFLDSLGSSVDSVRLAWNNPEASDRTEWQGDTVLTGHVTGMLQLTAYQKNQAQVSFLRKATIEVVTRKEMKSFGDETSKTWEVKLGDLRVEAPR
;
A
#
# COMPACT_ATOMS: atom_id res chain seq x y z
N MET A 1 -29.22 -1.75 -40.61
CA MET A 1 -28.34 -1.48 -41.78
C MET A 1 -27.63 -0.15 -41.56
N ASN A 2 -26.33 -0.11 -41.89
CA ASN A 2 -25.37 1.02 -41.87
C ASN A 2 -24.84 1.44 -40.46
N ARG A 3 -23.65 0.96 -40.05
CA ARG A 3 -22.24 1.34 -40.43
C ARG A 3 -21.77 2.59 -39.68
N LEU A 4 -20.93 2.38 -38.65
CA LEU A 4 -19.47 2.65 -38.61
C LEU A 4 -19.12 4.08 -38.18
N ASN A 5 -18.50 4.23 -37.01
CA ASN A 5 -17.13 4.77 -36.97
C ASN A 5 -16.38 4.38 -35.69
N ARG A 6 -15.21 3.79 -35.91
CA ARG A 6 -14.13 3.53 -34.95
C ARG A 6 -13.37 4.82 -34.69
N ILE A 7 -12.72 4.95 -33.53
CA ILE A 7 -11.28 5.24 -33.35
C ILE A 7 -10.92 4.84 -31.90
N LEU A 8 -9.77 4.16 -31.78
CA LEU A 8 -9.17 3.58 -30.56
C LEU A 8 -8.26 4.62 -29.83
N PRO A 9 -7.23 4.24 -29.03
CA PRO A 9 -7.19 4.48 -27.59
C PRO A 9 -6.02 5.39 -27.19
N TYR A 10 -5.96 5.84 -25.93
CA TYR A 10 -4.71 6.36 -25.38
C TYR A 10 -4.33 5.64 -24.09
N ILE A 11 -3.30 4.82 -24.25
CA ILE A 11 -2.40 4.25 -23.26
C ILE A 11 -1.52 5.39 -22.75
N TRP A 12 -1.36 5.54 -21.43
CA TRP A 12 -0.17 6.17 -20.85
C TRP A 12 0.31 5.33 -19.66
N MET A 13 1.48 4.72 -19.88
CA MET A 13 2.38 4.20 -18.85
C MET A 13 2.93 5.38 -18.05
N ALA A 14 2.89 5.32 -16.73
CA ALA A 14 3.72 6.17 -15.88
C ALA A 14 4.88 5.32 -15.36
N ALA A 15 6.07 5.62 -15.89
CA ALA A 15 7.34 5.04 -15.52
C ALA A 15 7.80 5.57 -14.14
N TRP A 16 8.40 4.67 -13.37
CA TRP A 16 9.14 4.97 -12.16
C TRP A 16 10.39 5.78 -12.52
N VAL A 17 10.62 6.90 -11.82
CA VAL A 17 11.93 7.58 -11.83
C VAL A 17 12.39 7.72 -10.38
N TRP A 18 13.39 6.92 -10.04
CA TRP A 18 14.22 7.04 -8.86
C TRP A 18 15.22 8.19 -9.11
N VAL A 19 15.21 9.24 -8.29
CA VAL A 19 16.28 10.24 -8.29
C VAL A 19 17.08 10.07 -7.01
N ALA A 20 18.21 9.37 -7.13
CA ALA A 20 19.33 9.53 -6.22
C ALA A 20 20.05 10.83 -6.59
N SER A 21 20.13 11.77 -5.65
CA SER A 21 20.98 12.95 -5.79
C SER A 21 21.97 12.98 -4.64
N CYS A 22 23.18 12.46 -4.92
CA CYS A 22 24.39 12.80 -4.18
C CYS A 22 24.68 14.29 -4.37
N ALA A 23 24.89 15.02 -3.28
CA ALA A 23 25.50 16.35 -3.34
C ALA A 23 26.63 16.42 -2.31
N SER A 24 27.83 16.59 -2.85
CA SER A 24 29.11 16.74 -2.19
C SER A 24 29.28 18.11 -1.54
N ALA A 25 30.20 18.17 -0.57
CA ALA A 25 30.60 19.28 0.30
C ALA A 25 31.08 20.59 -0.40
N PRO A 26 31.43 21.64 0.38
CA PRO A 26 32.84 21.81 0.77
C PRO A 26 33.06 22.24 2.24
N GLN A 27 34.06 21.65 2.89
CA GLN A 27 35.31 22.26 3.42
C GLN A 27 35.14 23.43 4.39
N ASP A 28 35.63 23.23 5.62
CA ASP A 28 36.53 24.20 6.22
C ASP A 28 37.62 23.54 7.07
N ASN A 29 38.72 24.28 7.07
CA ASN A 29 40.08 23.96 7.42
C ASN A 29 40.28 24.13 8.93
N GLU A 30 40.94 23.20 9.63
CA GLU A 30 41.77 23.60 10.77
C GLU A 30 42.84 22.55 11.11
N GLN A 31 44.04 23.10 11.04
CA GLN A 31 45.39 22.62 11.26
C GLN A 31 45.60 22.12 12.70
N TYR A 32 46.15 20.92 12.87
CA TYR A 32 46.88 20.56 14.10
C TYR A 32 48.09 19.66 13.76
N GLU A 33 49.25 20.12 14.24
CA GLU A 33 50.55 19.49 14.18
C GLU A 33 50.73 18.47 15.31
N GLY A 34 51.58 17.48 15.08
CA GLY A 34 52.40 16.83 16.10
C GLY A 34 51.83 15.53 16.67
N GLU A 35 52.43 14.40 16.31
CA GLU A 35 53.51 13.77 17.09
C GLU A 35 53.88 12.42 16.47
N GLU A 36 55.18 12.24 16.23
CA GLU A 36 55.80 10.98 15.86
C GLU A 36 55.67 9.99 17.01
N THR A 37 55.26 8.75 16.72
CA THR A 37 55.76 7.58 17.45
C THR A 37 55.81 6.38 16.52
N GLU A 38 57.04 5.92 16.27
CA GLU A 38 57.36 4.62 15.72
C GLU A 38 56.81 3.52 16.66
N ALA A 39 56.10 2.55 16.10
CA ALA A 39 55.98 1.22 16.70
C ALA A 39 55.82 0.17 15.61
N THR A 40 56.90 -0.59 15.46
CA THR A 40 57.06 -1.86 14.77
C THR A 40 55.97 -2.88 15.11
N ALA A 41 55.42 -3.56 14.11
CA ALA A 41 55.06 -4.98 14.19
C ALA A 41 54.79 -5.51 12.77
N GLU A 42 55.78 -6.22 12.23
CA GLU A 42 55.58 -7.15 11.14
C GLU A 42 54.69 -8.29 11.64
N GLU A 43 53.48 -8.43 11.11
CA GLU A 43 52.68 -9.63 11.29
C GLU A 43 52.56 -10.35 9.95
N TYR A 44 53.30 -11.45 9.85
CA TYR A 44 53.27 -12.40 8.76
C TYR A 44 51.89 -13.07 8.72
N VAL A 45 51.04 -12.66 7.79
CA VAL A 45 49.86 -13.45 7.40
C VAL A 45 50.39 -14.61 6.56
N THR A 46 50.46 -15.79 7.15
CA THR A 46 50.78 -17.04 6.48
C THR A 46 49.68 -17.37 5.45
N GLU A 47 50.09 -17.73 4.22
CA GLU A 47 49.26 -18.11 3.07
C GLU A 47 48.41 -19.40 3.29
N GLU A 48 48.28 -19.89 4.52
CA GLU A 48 47.63 -21.17 4.85
C GLU A 48 46.16 -21.04 5.29
N GLN A 49 45.62 -19.82 5.37
CA GLN A 49 44.20 -19.57 5.65
C GLN A 49 43.35 -19.17 4.42
N ALA A 50 43.93 -19.14 3.22
CA ALA A 50 43.21 -18.82 1.98
C ALA A 50 42.54 -20.03 1.30
N MET A 51 42.77 -21.27 1.78
CA MET A 51 42.23 -22.50 1.17
C MET A 51 41.07 -23.15 1.94
N ALA A 52 40.52 -22.50 2.97
CA ALA A 52 39.37 -22.99 3.73
C ALA A 52 38.10 -22.13 3.53
N MET A 53 38.04 -21.37 2.43
CA MET A 53 36.89 -20.56 2.04
C MET A 53 36.30 -20.99 0.68
N GLU A 54 36.51 -22.25 0.31
CA GLU A 54 35.99 -22.88 -0.92
C GLU A 54 35.05 -24.06 -0.60
N GLU A 55 34.29 -23.95 0.49
CA GLU A 55 33.13 -24.82 0.73
C GLU A 55 32.02 -24.05 1.48
N SER A 56 31.84 -22.78 1.11
CA SER A 56 30.54 -22.12 1.28
C SER A 56 29.67 -22.61 0.13
N GLU A 57 29.11 -23.80 0.32
CA GLU A 57 27.94 -24.30 -0.40
C GLU A 57 27.05 -23.11 -0.76
N ALA A 58 26.84 -22.93 -2.06
CA ALA A 58 25.79 -22.10 -2.59
C ALA A 58 24.47 -22.64 -2.02
N ALA A 59 24.09 -22.12 -0.85
CA ALA A 59 22.74 -22.22 -0.34
C ALA A 59 21.88 -21.42 -1.33
N GLU A 60 21.46 -22.09 -2.39
CA GLU A 60 20.51 -21.55 -3.33
C GLU A 60 19.31 -20.99 -2.56
N PRO A 61 18.77 -19.82 -2.93
CA PRO A 61 17.59 -19.24 -2.29
C PRO A 61 16.28 -20.03 -2.59
N GLU A 62 16.34 -21.35 -2.83
CA GLU A 62 15.18 -22.21 -3.11
C GLU A 62 14.22 -22.34 -1.91
N SER A 63 14.68 -22.09 -0.68
CA SER A 63 13.83 -22.29 0.51
C SER A 63 12.80 -21.17 0.69
N VAL A 64 13.09 -19.96 0.22
CA VAL A 64 12.15 -18.84 0.31
C VAL A 64 11.10 -18.94 -0.80
N THR A 65 11.44 -19.39 -2.00
CA THR A 65 10.48 -19.51 -3.12
C THR A 65 9.49 -20.66 -2.95
N ARG A 66 9.91 -21.82 -2.42
CA ARG A 66 8.98 -22.96 -2.20
C ARG A 66 7.92 -22.70 -1.14
N ALA A 67 8.17 -21.84 -0.16
CA ALA A 67 7.19 -21.50 0.88
C ALA A 67 5.93 -20.79 0.33
N TRP A 68 6.00 -20.18 -0.86
CA TRP A 68 4.90 -19.41 -1.45
C TRP A 68 4.11 -20.21 -2.51
N GLU A 69 4.64 -21.32 -3.01
CA GLU A 69 3.93 -22.17 -3.97
C GLU A 69 2.89 -23.06 -3.29
N ALA A 70 3.09 -23.41 -2.02
CA ALA A 70 2.19 -24.24 -1.22
C ALA A 70 0.98 -23.49 -0.64
N VAL A 71 0.38 -22.57 -1.40
CA VAL A 71 -0.95 -22.02 -1.04
C VAL A 71 -1.99 -22.99 -1.59
N GLU A 72 -2.14 -24.11 -0.89
CA GLU A 72 -3.14 -25.12 -1.16
C GLU A 72 -4.21 -25.05 -0.07
N ALA A 73 -5.45 -24.81 -0.52
CA ALA A 73 -6.73 -24.94 0.18
C ALA A 73 -7.28 -23.76 1.04
N PRO A 74 -8.62 -23.61 1.06
CA PRO A 74 -9.36 -22.79 2.02
C PRO A 74 -9.07 -23.20 3.47
N GLY A 75 -8.88 -22.22 4.36
CA GLY A 75 -8.56 -22.46 5.78
C GLY A 75 -7.07 -22.73 6.06
N SER A 76 -6.20 -22.56 5.06
CA SER A 76 -4.76 -22.52 5.31
C SER A 76 -4.37 -21.29 6.13
N PRO A 77 -3.30 -21.35 6.95
CA PRO A 77 -2.74 -20.19 7.66
C PRO A 77 -2.45 -18.99 6.73
N THR A 78 -2.27 -19.26 5.44
CA THR A 78 -2.07 -18.26 4.40
C THR A 78 -3.33 -17.44 4.10
N ALA A 79 -4.52 -18.04 4.14
CA ALA A 79 -5.78 -17.31 3.94
C ALA A 79 -6.01 -16.29 5.06
N GLU A 80 -5.77 -16.68 6.32
CA GLU A 80 -5.85 -15.79 7.48
C GLU A 80 -4.84 -14.63 7.37
N LEU A 81 -3.61 -14.91 6.93
CA LEU A 81 -2.59 -13.89 6.68
C LEU A 81 -3.06 -12.85 5.65
N PHE A 82 -3.69 -13.27 4.56
CA PHE A 82 -4.17 -12.35 3.52
C PHE A 82 -5.30 -11.44 4.01
N ILE A 83 -6.23 -11.97 4.80
CA ILE A 83 -7.29 -11.14 5.37
C ILE A 83 -6.72 -10.18 6.43
N ARG A 84 -5.74 -10.60 7.23
CA ARG A 84 -5.03 -9.67 8.14
C ARG A 84 -4.32 -8.55 7.39
N ARG A 85 -3.68 -8.83 6.25
CA ARG A 85 -3.14 -7.77 5.37
C ARG A 85 -4.23 -6.86 4.80
N GLY A 86 -5.45 -7.38 4.60
CA GLY A 86 -6.61 -6.57 4.24
C GLY A 86 -6.99 -5.58 5.34
N LEU A 87 -6.88 -5.98 6.61
CA LEU A 87 -7.08 -5.11 7.77
C LEU A 87 -6.07 -3.95 7.78
N GLU A 88 -4.79 -4.27 7.65
CA GLU A 88 -3.70 -3.28 7.58
C GLU A 88 -3.95 -2.28 6.44
N LYS A 89 -4.35 -2.76 5.26
CA LYS A 89 -4.70 -1.90 4.13
C LYS A 89 -5.91 -1.01 4.39
N ALA A 90 -6.91 -1.49 5.13
CA ALA A 90 -8.06 -0.68 5.50
C ALA A 90 -7.68 0.46 6.45
N GLU A 91 -6.71 0.22 7.34
CA GLU A 91 -6.11 1.24 8.21
C GLU A 91 -5.22 2.22 7.41
N ASP A 92 -4.38 1.71 6.52
CA ASP A 92 -3.55 2.53 5.61
C ASP A 92 -4.44 3.45 4.76
N PHE A 93 -5.55 2.94 4.24
CA PHE A 93 -6.53 3.75 3.51
C PHE A 93 -7.05 4.92 4.34
N ALA A 94 -7.40 4.68 5.60
CA ALA A 94 -7.83 5.75 6.50
C ALA A 94 -6.71 6.78 6.72
N GLY A 95 -5.47 6.32 6.89
CA GLY A 95 -4.29 7.17 6.99
C GLY A 95 -4.09 8.06 5.76
N TYR A 96 -4.13 7.48 4.56
CA TYR A 96 -3.96 8.22 3.32
C TYR A 96 -5.11 9.19 3.03
N VAL A 97 -6.36 8.84 3.37
CA VAL A 97 -7.50 9.76 3.27
C VAL A 97 -7.30 10.99 4.15
N ASN A 98 -6.80 10.80 5.38
CA ASN A 98 -6.53 11.90 6.30
C ASN A 98 -5.48 12.86 5.72
N LEU A 99 -4.40 12.31 5.16
CA LEU A 99 -3.35 13.08 4.51
C LEU A 99 -3.84 13.79 3.24
N ALA A 100 -4.62 13.10 2.39
CA ALA A 100 -5.13 13.66 1.15
C ALA A 100 -6.10 14.83 1.40
N ALA A 101 -6.86 14.79 2.50
CA ALA A 101 -7.85 15.80 2.85
C ALA A 101 -7.29 16.99 3.64
N ASP A 102 -6.10 16.91 4.23
CA ASP A 102 -5.57 17.95 5.12
C ASP A 102 -5.02 19.15 4.34
N ALA A 103 -5.79 20.26 4.30
CA ALA A 103 -5.44 21.48 3.58
C ALA A 103 -4.21 22.23 4.14
N SER A 104 -3.69 21.84 5.31
CA SER A 104 -2.44 22.40 5.84
C SER A 104 -1.18 21.79 5.20
N LEU A 105 -1.31 20.64 4.52
CA LEU A 105 -0.21 19.96 3.86
C LEU A 105 0.05 20.49 2.44
N ASP A 106 1.27 20.26 1.96
CA ASP A 106 1.67 20.61 0.60
C ASP A 106 0.75 19.92 -0.46
N PRO A 107 0.30 20.63 -1.51
CA PRO A 107 -0.57 20.06 -2.53
C PRO A 107 -0.05 18.79 -3.20
N GLU A 108 1.26 18.64 -3.40
CA GLU A 108 1.84 17.44 -4.00
C GLU A 108 1.79 16.26 -3.02
N ILE A 109 2.04 16.48 -1.73
CA ILE A 109 1.88 15.44 -0.69
C ILE A 109 0.44 14.91 -0.69
N ARG A 110 -0.55 15.81 -0.71
CA ARG A 110 -1.97 15.42 -0.73
C ARG A 110 -2.31 14.60 -1.97
N LYS A 111 -1.79 14.99 -3.12
CA LYS A 111 -1.97 14.26 -4.38
C LYS A 111 -1.36 12.87 -4.32
N GLN A 112 -0.13 12.72 -3.81
CA GLN A 112 0.52 11.42 -3.65
C GLN A 112 -0.22 10.53 -2.65
N ALA A 113 -0.73 11.10 -1.55
CA ALA A 113 -1.59 10.37 -0.62
C ALA A 113 -2.89 9.90 -1.28
N GLY A 114 -3.52 10.73 -2.13
CA GLY A 114 -4.68 10.34 -2.91
C GLY A 114 -4.40 9.17 -3.87
N ILE A 115 -3.25 9.21 -4.56
CA ILE A 115 -2.81 8.10 -5.43
C ILE A 115 -2.58 6.82 -4.60
N ALA A 116 -1.88 6.92 -3.47
CA ALA A 116 -1.63 5.79 -2.58
C ALA A 116 -2.95 5.20 -2.03
N ALA A 117 -3.90 6.04 -1.62
CA ALA A 117 -5.23 5.61 -1.18
C ALA A 117 -5.98 4.86 -2.28
N HIS A 118 -5.95 5.39 -3.51
CA HIS A 118 -6.59 4.76 -4.67
C HIS A 118 -5.96 3.41 -5.00
N ASP A 119 -4.63 3.32 -4.98
CA ASP A 119 -3.87 2.11 -5.34
C ASP A 119 -4.03 0.95 -4.34
N LEU A 120 -4.59 1.20 -3.15
CA LEU A 120 -5.00 0.14 -2.24
C LEU A 120 -6.19 -0.66 -2.78
N PHE A 121 -7.02 -0.08 -3.64
CA PHE A 121 -8.22 -0.70 -4.16
C PHE A 121 -8.00 -1.47 -5.46
N SER A 122 -8.83 -2.48 -5.66
CA SER A 122 -8.99 -3.19 -6.92
C SER A 122 -9.68 -2.29 -7.95
N GLN A 123 -9.40 -2.55 -9.22
CA GLN A 123 -9.95 -1.74 -10.30
C GLN A 123 -11.48 -1.78 -10.30
N GLY A 124 -12.10 -0.59 -10.29
CA GLY A 124 -13.56 -0.45 -10.33
C GLY A 124 -14.27 -0.59 -8.98
N ALA A 125 -13.52 -0.73 -7.88
CA ALA A 125 -14.08 -0.73 -6.54
C ALA A 125 -14.86 0.55 -6.24
N ARG A 126 -15.92 0.41 -5.44
CA ARG A 126 -16.84 1.51 -5.14
C ARG A 126 -16.97 1.76 -3.65
N ILE A 127 -17.24 3.00 -3.30
CA ILE A 127 -17.53 3.45 -1.95
C ILE A 127 -19.01 3.83 -1.89
N LYS A 128 -19.74 3.22 -0.96
CA LYS A 128 -21.18 3.43 -0.76
C LYS A 128 -21.48 3.89 0.66
N GLY A 129 -22.34 4.90 0.78
CA GLY A 129 -22.88 5.34 2.07
C GLY A 129 -21.96 6.30 2.84
N ILE A 130 -20.88 6.77 2.22
CA ILE A 130 -20.05 7.88 2.71
C ILE A 130 -20.49 9.16 2.01
N THR A 131 -20.94 10.14 2.77
CA THR A 131 -21.48 11.40 2.23
C THR A 131 -20.86 12.57 3.00
N LEU A 132 -20.12 13.43 2.32
CA LEU A 132 -19.60 14.69 2.90
C LEU A 132 -20.59 15.85 2.71
N ARG A 133 -21.59 15.69 1.85
CA ARG A 133 -22.68 16.64 1.61
C ARG A 133 -24.01 15.93 1.86
N ASN A 134 -24.95 16.61 2.52
CA ASN A 134 -26.19 16.07 3.07
C ASN A 134 -26.89 14.99 2.21
N GLY A 135 -27.09 13.80 2.81
CA GLY A 135 -28.37 13.08 2.75
C GLY A 135 -28.60 12.04 1.65
N GLY A 136 -27.70 11.83 0.70
CA GLY A 136 -27.83 10.79 -0.34
C GLY A 136 -26.86 9.63 -0.11
N SER A 137 -27.35 8.38 -0.09
CA SER A 137 -26.46 7.20 -0.12
C SER A 137 -25.90 7.01 -1.54
N ASP A 138 -25.04 7.92 -1.96
CA ASP A 138 -24.45 7.83 -3.29
C ASP A 138 -23.35 6.77 -3.28
N GLU A 139 -23.40 5.91 -4.28
CA GLU A 139 -22.35 4.98 -4.63
C GLU A 139 -21.44 5.70 -5.62
N MET A 140 -20.17 5.84 -5.28
CA MET A 140 -19.17 6.55 -6.09
C MET A 140 -17.92 5.71 -6.24
N THR A 141 -17.11 6.01 -7.25
CA THR A 141 -15.80 5.36 -7.36
C THR A 141 -14.87 5.86 -6.26
N VAL A 142 -13.82 5.09 -5.97
CA VAL A 142 -12.78 5.52 -5.01
C VAL A 142 -12.13 6.84 -5.45
N ALA A 143 -11.89 7.00 -6.76
CA ALA A 143 -11.33 8.24 -7.31
C ALA A 143 -12.26 9.44 -7.07
N ASP A 144 -13.55 9.31 -7.39
CA ASP A 144 -14.53 10.39 -7.18
C ASP A 144 -14.66 10.77 -5.70
N PHE A 145 -14.60 9.77 -4.80
CA PHE A 145 -14.58 10.01 -3.36
C PHE A 145 -13.37 10.84 -2.96
N LEU A 146 -12.17 10.46 -3.40
CA LEU A 146 -10.93 11.16 -3.06
C LEU A 146 -10.92 12.58 -3.62
N ASP A 147 -11.39 12.78 -4.84
CA ASP A 147 -11.52 14.11 -5.46
C ASP A 147 -12.51 15.01 -4.70
N SER A 148 -13.54 14.42 -4.08
CA SER A 148 -14.52 15.17 -3.30
C SER A 148 -13.97 15.75 -1.99
N LEU A 149 -12.88 15.18 -1.45
CA LEU A 149 -12.27 15.60 -0.18
C LEU A 149 -11.70 17.01 -0.27
N GLY A 150 -11.00 17.34 -1.36
CA GLY A 150 -10.23 18.59 -1.47
C GLY A 150 -11.04 19.85 -1.79
N SER A 151 -12.34 19.73 -2.11
CA SER A 151 -13.15 20.84 -2.61
C SER A 151 -14.20 21.37 -1.62
N SER A 152 -14.41 20.69 -0.50
CA SER A 152 -15.57 20.96 0.37
C SER A 152 -15.25 21.17 1.86
N VAL A 153 -14.06 20.79 2.32
CA VAL A 153 -13.66 20.78 3.73
C VAL A 153 -12.17 21.11 3.86
N ASP A 154 -11.74 21.58 5.03
CA ASP A 154 -10.34 21.90 5.30
C ASP A 154 -9.54 20.66 5.73
N SER A 155 -10.20 19.69 6.37
CA SER A 155 -9.62 18.39 6.70
C SER A 155 -10.69 17.33 6.93
N VAL A 156 -10.29 16.06 6.77
CA VAL A 156 -11.10 14.90 7.12
C VAL A 156 -10.30 14.00 8.05
N ARG A 157 -11.00 13.44 9.04
CA ARG A 157 -10.52 12.36 9.89
C ARG A 157 -11.39 11.13 9.68
N LEU A 158 -10.81 10.14 9.02
CA LEU A 158 -11.31 8.79 8.86
C LEU A 158 -10.54 7.87 9.81
N ALA A 159 -11.26 6.99 10.51
CA ALA A 159 -10.67 5.99 11.39
C ALA A 159 -11.56 4.75 11.47
N TRP A 160 -10.93 3.59 11.58
CA TRP A 160 -11.60 2.34 11.91
C TRP A 160 -11.55 2.11 13.42
N ASN A 161 -12.71 1.85 14.01
CA ASN A 161 -12.87 1.48 15.40
C ASN A 161 -13.25 -0.01 15.47
N ASN A 162 -12.40 -0.80 16.12
CA ASN A 162 -12.52 -2.26 16.26
C ASN A 162 -12.77 -2.95 14.90
N PRO A 163 -11.88 -2.76 13.90
CA PRO A 163 -12.02 -3.49 12.66
C PRO A 163 -11.66 -4.97 12.89
N GLU A 164 -12.51 -5.84 12.35
CA GLU A 164 -12.42 -7.28 12.48
C GLU A 164 -12.44 -7.92 11.09
N ALA A 165 -11.48 -8.80 10.86
CA ALA A 165 -11.45 -9.68 9.71
C ALA A 165 -12.59 -10.70 9.80
N SER A 166 -13.31 -10.93 8.71
CA SER A 166 -14.29 -12.01 8.64
C SER A 166 -13.58 -13.36 8.55
N ASP A 167 -14.02 -14.29 9.38
CA ASP A 167 -13.60 -15.70 9.31
C ASP A 167 -14.06 -16.39 8.02
N ARG A 168 -15.02 -15.78 7.30
CA ARG A 168 -15.56 -16.32 6.05
C ARG A 168 -14.78 -15.77 4.87
N THR A 169 -14.06 -16.66 4.23
CA THR A 169 -13.39 -16.41 2.96
C THR A 169 -13.99 -17.28 1.86
N GLU A 170 -14.03 -16.75 0.65
CA GLU A 170 -14.56 -17.43 -0.54
C GLU A 170 -13.51 -17.46 -1.63
N TRP A 171 -13.25 -18.67 -2.13
CA TRP A 171 -12.33 -18.91 -3.23
C TRP A 171 -13.08 -18.90 -4.55
N GLN A 172 -12.57 -18.12 -5.50
CA GLN A 172 -13.04 -18.10 -6.88
C GLN A 172 -11.97 -18.74 -7.76
N GLY A 173 -12.09 -20.06 -7.92
CA GLY A 173 -11.04 -20.89 -8.52
C GLY A 173 -9.76 -20.90 -7.70
N ASP A 174 -8.61 -21.09 -8.36
CA ASP A 174 -7.31 -21.27 -7.69
C ASP A 174 -6.51 -19.96 -7.57
N THR A 175 -7.06 -18.84 -8.05
CA THR A 175 -6.30 -17.61 -8.28
C THR A 175 -6.83 -16.41 -7.52
N VAL A 176 -8.04 -16.49 -6.96
CA VAL A 176 -8.69 -15.37 -6.27
C VAL A 176 -9.29 -15.86 -4.97
N LEU A 177 -8.96 -15.16 -3.89
CA LEU A 177 -9.54 -15.29 -2.57
C LEU A 177 -10.22 -13.97 -2.21
N THR A 178 -11.47 -14.05 -1.77
CA THR A 178 -12.24 -12.91 -1.30
C THR A 178 -12.58 -13.08 0.18
N GLY A 179 -12.60 -11.97 0.90
CA GLY A 179 -13.01 -11.91 2.30
C GLY A 179 -13.50 -10.50 2.62
N HIS A 180 -13.77 -10.23 3.90
CA HIS A 180 -14.30 -8.94 4.32
C HIS A 180 -13.64 -8.48 5.60
N VAL A 181 -13.46 -7.18 5.75
CA VAL A 181 -13.19 -6.52 7.03
C VAL A 181 -14.43 -5.74 7.42
N THR A 182 -14.90 -5.94 8.65
CA THR A 182 -16.07 -5.27 9.21
C THR A 182 -15.69 -4.52 10.47
N GLY A 183 -16.24 -3.34 10.66
CA GLY A 183 -15.94 -2.55 11.86
C GLY A 183 -16.77 -1.29 11.92
N MET A 184 -16.50 -0.44 12.91
CA MET A 184 -17.13 0.87 13.00
C MET A 184 -16.23 1.91 12.32
N LEU A 185 -16.68 2.46 11.20
CA LEU A 185 -15.99 3.54 10.50
C LEU A 185 -16.45 4.88 11.07
N GLN A 186 -15.49 5.62 11.63
CA GLN A 186 -15.67 6.99 12.06
C GLN A 186 -15.18 7.93 10.98
N LEU A 187 -16.04 8.82 10.52
CA LEU A 187 -15.65 9.93 9.66
C LEU A 187 -16.03 11.23 10.33
N THR A 188 -15.10 12.18 10.40
CA THR A 188 -15.38 13.56 10.80
C THR A 188 -14.73 14.51 9.81
N ALA A 189 -15.51 15.42 9.24
CA ALA A 189 -15.04 16.42 8.29
C ALA A 189 -15.10 17.81 8.94
N TYR A 190 -14.03 18.59 8.79
CA TYR A 190 -13.84 19.87 9.45
C TYR A 190 -13.79 21.01 8.44
N GLN A 191 -14.41 22.12 8.80
CA GLN A 191 -14.28 23.39 8.09
C GLN A 191 -14.10 24.49 9.13
N LYS A 192 -13.07 25.33 8.97
CA LYS A 192 -12.66 26.38 9.91
C LYS A 192 -12.54 25.86 11.35
N ASN A 193 -11.94 24.68 11.50
CA ASN A 193 -11.80 23.96 12.77
C ASN A 193 -13.12 23.57 13.46
N GLN A 194 -14.25 23.61 12.75
CA GLN A 194 -15.55 23.14 13.24
C GLN A 194 -15.95 21.88 12.50
N ALA A 195 -16.40 20.86 13.24
CA ALA A 195 -16.91 19.64 12.64
C ALA A 195 -18.23 19.94 11.92
N GLN A 196 -18.24 19.75 10.60
CA GLN A 196 -19.43 19.95 9.75
C GLN A 196 -20.23 18.66 9.60
N VAL A 197 -19.52 17.54 9.44
CA VAL A 197 -20.10 16.20 9.31
C VAL A 197 -19.36 15.29 10.27
N SER A 198 -20.10 14.49 11.02
CA SER A 198 -19.53 13.42 11.83
C SER A 198 -20.48 12.24 11.87
N PHE A 199 -19.96 11.04 11.61
CA PHE A 199 -20.68 9.81 11.83
C PHE A 199 -19.76 8.72 12.35
N LEU A 200 -20.37 7.79 13.09
CA LEU A 200 -19.79 6.52 13.48
C LEU A 200 -20.77 5.44 13.03
N ARG A 201 -20.41 4.68 12.00
CA ARG A 201 -21.31 3.72 11.36
C ARG A 201 -20.61 2.41 11.11
N LYS A 202 -21.36 1.33 11.15
CA LYS A 202 -20.83 0.03 10.75
C LYS A 202 -20.50 0.08 9.26
N ALA A 203 -19.31 -0.39 8.93
CA ALA A 203 -18.81 -0.48 7.57
C ALA A 203 -18.28 -1.88 7.29
N THR A 204 -18.30 -2.24 6.03
CA THR A 204 -17.76 -3.49 5.50
C THR A 204 -16.96 -3.16 4.28
N ILE A 205 -15.71 -3.61 4.23
CA ILE A 205 -14.86 -3.51 3.05
C ILE A 205 -14.49 -4.91 2.58
N GLU A 206 -14.66 -5.16 1.30
CA GLU A 206 -14.20 -6.40 0.68
C GLU A 206 -12.66 -6.41 0.62
N VAL A 207 -12.06 -7.58 0.81
CA VAL A 207 -10.64 -7.83 0.62
C VAL A 207 -10.50 -8.82 -0.51
N VAL A 208 -9.83 -8.41 -1.59
CA VAL A 208 -9.61 -9.23 -2.78
C VAL A 208 -8.13 -9.57 -2.85
N THR A 209 -7.82 -10.84 -2.76
CA THR A 209 -6.46 -11.36 -2.88
C THR A 209 -6.34 -12.15 -4.17
N ARG A 210 -5.39 -11.77 -5.04
CA ARG A 210 -5.22 -12.38 -6.36
C ARG A 210 -3.79 -12.84 -6.56
N LYS A 211 -3.63 -14.01 -7.17
CA LYS A 211 -2.33 -14.51 -7.64
C LYS A 211 -1.97 -13.82 -8.95
N GLU A 212 -0.95 -12.97 -8.91
CA GLU A 212 -0.46 -12.23 -10.08
C GLU A 212 0.92 -12.71 -10.49
N MET A 213 1.17 -12.73 -11.80
CA MET A 213 2.51 -12.92 -12.35
C MET A 213 3.21 -11.56 -12.34
N LYS A 214 4.30 -11.44 -11.57
CA LYS A 214 5.18 -10.27 -11.59
C LYS A 214 6.50 -10.63 -12.26
N SER A 215 6.92 -9.79 -13.20
CA SER A 215 8.20 -9.93 -13.89
C SER A 215 9.25 -9.08 -13.19
N PHE A 216 10.41 -9.68 -12.90
CA PHE A 216 11.57 -9.02 -12.31
C PHE A 216 12.75 -9.23 -13.27
N GLY A 217 12.93 -8.30 -14.21
CA GLY A 217 13.86 -8.49 -15.32
C GLY A 217 13.40 -9.62 -16.24
N ASP A 218 14.25 -10.63 -16.43
CA ASP A 218 13.96 -11.82 -17.26
C ASP A 218 13.23 -12.92 -16.49
N GLU A 219 13.08 -12.77 -15.17
CA GLU A 219 12.40 -13.76 -14.32
C GLU A 219 10.92 -13.42 -14.14
N THR A 220 10.08 -14.45 -14.04
CA THR A 220 8.67 -14.30 -13.71
C THR A 220 8.32 -15.10 -12.47
N SER A 221 7.71 -14.47 -11.47
CA SER A 221 7.27 -15.13 -10.25
C SER A 221 5.78 -14.90 -10.00
N LYS A 222 5.13 -15.87 -9.33
CA LYS A 222 3.74 -15.75 -8.90
C LYS A 222 3.70 -15.16 -7.50
N THR A 223 3.09 -14.00 -7.35
CA THR A 223 2.93 -13.32 -6.05
C THR A 223 1.46 -13.12 -5.75
N TRP A 224 1.08 -13.31 -4.49
CA TRP A 224 -0.26 -12.94 -4.03
C TRP A 224 -0.29 -11.44 -3.72
N GLU A 225 -1.16 -10.73 -4.41
CA GLU A 225 -1.43 -9.33 -4.16
C GLU A 225 -2.76 -9.18 -3.42
N VAL A 226 -2.77 -8.36 -2.37
CA VAL A 226 -3.96 -8.03 -1.58
C VAL A 226 -4.41 -6.61 -1.94
N LYS A 227 -5.68 -6.47 -2.30
CA LYS A 227 -6.35 -5.20 -2.63
C LYS A 227 -7.65 -5.10 -1.87
N LEU A 228 -8.13 -3.88 -1.70
CA LEU A 228 -9.46 -3.59 -1.18
C LEU A 228 -10.49 -3.63 -2.31
N GLY A 229 -11.66 -4.18 -2.05
CA GLY A 229 -12.81 -4.18 -2.95
C GLY A 229 -13.82 -3.11 -2.55
N ASP A 230 -15.10 -3.38 -2.73
CA ASP A 230 -16.16 -2.44 -2.36
C ASP A 230 -16.15 -2.09 -0.87
N LEU A 231 -16.26 -0.80 -0.56
CA LEU A 231 -16.51 -0.29 0.79
C LEU A 231 -17.97 0.12 0.93
N ARG A 232 -18.66 -0.42 1.93
CA ARG A 232 -20.07 -0.16 2.19
C ARG A 232 -20.25 0.28 3.63
N VAL A 233 -20.86 1.45 3.82
CA VAL A 233 -21.25 1.98 5.13
C VAL A 233 -22.75 1.81 5.32
N GLU A 234 -23.15 1.18 6.42
CA GLU A 234 -24.56 0.96 6.75
C GLU A 234 -25.29 2.30 6.94
N ALA A 235 -26.53 2.41 6.45
CA ALA A 235 -27.35 3.60 6.58
C ALA A 235 -27.67 3.90 8.07
N PRO A 236 -27.94 5.18 8.43
CA PRO A 236 -28.42 5.49 9.77
C PRO A 236 -29.79 4.81 9.98
N ARG A 237 -29.98 4.16 11.13
CA ARG A 237 -31.27 3.63 11.55
C ARG A 237 -32.19 4.76 12.01
#